data_AF-A0ABD1ETN0-F1
#
_entry.id   AF-A0ABD1ETN0-F1
#
_cell.length_a   1.000
_cell.length_b   1.000
_cell.length_c   1.000
_cell.angle_alpha   90.00
_cell.angle_beta   90.00
_cell.angle_gamma   90.00
#
_symmetry.space_group_name_H-M   'P 1'
#
loop_
_entity.id
_entity.type
_entity.pdbx_description
1 polymer ?
#
loop_
_entity_poly.entity_id
_entity_poly.type
_entity_poly.pdbx_seq_one_letter_code
_entity_poly.pdbx_strand_id
1 'polypeptide(L)'
;MFNVNNSNKENLVGQPIDLQLLLKLPAYRLHMKWDTLPENLKTSPELQSHLPCFEHYNRPDREVHIDGPPPSKSKCRACKRSNQ
;
A
#
# COMPACT_ATOMS: atom_id res chain seq x y z
N MET A 1 -42.34 27.14 7.03
CA MET A 1 -40.88 27.35 7.06
C MET A 1 -40.31 26.35 8.05
N PHE A 2 -39.82 25.20 7.57
CA PHE A 2 -39.22 24.20 8.44
C PHE A 2 -37.76 24.60 8.68
N ASN A 3 -37.49 25.05 9.89
CA ASN A 3 -36.13 25.33 10.34
C ASN A 3 -35.52 23.98 10.74
N VAL A 4 -34.73 23.39 9.84
CA VAL A 4 -33.99 22.15 10.12
C VAL A 4 -32.64 22.55 10.70
N ASN A 5 -32.50 22.37 12.01
CA ASN A 5 -31.20 22.28 12.66
C ASN A 5 -30.42 21.13 12.02
N ASN A 6 -29.18 21.34 11.60
CA ASN A 6 -28.22 20.25 11.75
C ASN A 6 -26.80 20.76 11.98
N SER A 7 -26.37 20.57 13.21
CA SER A 7 -24.98 20.57 13.65
C SER A 7 -24.17 19.67 12.74
N ASN A 8 -23.17 20.22 12.05
CA ASN A 8 -22.00 19.43 11.63
C ASN A 8 -20.75 20.23 11.94
N LYS A 9 -20.49 20.34 13.25
CA LYS A 9 -19.14 20.50 13.78
C LYS A 9 -18.47 19.13 13.69
N GLU A 10 -18.08 18.70 12.50
CA GLU A 10 -17.28 17.50 12.35
C GLU A 10 -15.82 17.90 12.19
N ASN A 11 -15.12 17.85 13.33
CA ASN A 11 -13.68 17.84 13.43
C ASN A 11 -13.10 16.81 12.43
N LEU A 12 -12.34 17.26 11.43
CA LEU A 12 -11.53 16.41 10.56
C LEU A 12 -10.24 15.93 11.26
N VAL A 13 -10.36 15.51 12.51
CA VAL A 13 -9.27 14.89 13.27
C VAL A 13 -9.39 13.38 13.11
N GLY A 14 -8.53 12.82 12.26
CA GLY A 14 -8.16 11.40 12.29
C GLY A 14 -9.27 10.41 11.95
N GLN A 15 -9.67 10.32 10.68
CA GLN A 15 -10.25 9.06 10.20
C GLN A 15 -9.18 7.96 10.35
N PRO A 16 -9.50 6.81 10.98
CA PRO A 16 -8.55 5.70 11.09
C PRO A 16 -8.16 5.25 9.69
N ILE A 17 -6.84 5.24 9.41
CA ILE A 17 -6.32 4.71 8.15
C ILE A 17 -6.62 3.22 8.12
N ASP A 18 -7.55 2.84 7.26
CA ASP A 18 -8.03 1.46 7.12
C ASP A 18 -7.03 0.62 6.32
N LEU A 19 -6.52 -0.45 6.94
CA LEU A 19 -5.66 -1.44 6.30
C LEU A 19 -6.28 -1.97 5.00
N GLN A 20 -7.60 -2.21 4.97
CA GLN A 20 -8.29 -2.71 3.78
C GLN A 20 -8.27 -1.70 2.63
N LEU A 21 -8.30 -0.40 2.94
CA LEU A 21 -8.16 0.64 1.92
C LEU A 21 -6.73 0.69 1.38
N LEU A 22 -5.73 0.53 2.25
CA LEU A 22 -4.33 0.50 1.84
C LEU A 22 -4.00 -0.70 0.95
N LEU A 23 -4.56 -1.87 1.23
CA LEU A 23 -4.37 -3.09 0.43
C LEU A 23 -5.01 -3.01 -0.96
N LYS A 24 -5.98 -2.11 -1.16
CA LYS A 24 -6.56 -1.83 -2.47
C LYS A 24 -5.71 -0.89 -3.33
N LEU A 25 -4.74 -0.20 -2.74
CA LEU A 25 -3.87 0.69 -3.48
C LEU A 25 -2.90 -0.08 -4.39
N PRO A 26 -2.54 0.44 -5.57
CA PRO A 26 -1.39 -0.06 -6.30
C PRO A 26 -0.11 0.03 -5.44
N ALA A 27 0.79 -0.95 -5.57
CA ALA A 27 2.00 -1.04 -4.76
C ALA A 27 2.81 0.27 -4.75
N TYR A 28 2.97 0.93 -5.90
CA TYR A 28 3.67 2.22 -5.98
C TYR A 28 2.99 3.33 -5.19
N ARG A 29 1.64 3.37 -5.15
CA ARG A 29 0.90 4.36 -4.35
C ARG A 29 1.00 4.09 -2.86
N LEU A 30 1.01 2.81 -2.47
CA LEU A 30 1.25 2.43 -1.08
C LEU A 30 2.66 2.89 -0.63
N HIS A 31 3.67 2.68 -1.47
CA HIS A 31 5.04 3.14 -1.18
C HIS A 31 5.12 4.66 -0.98
N MET A 32 4.50 5.46 -1.85
CA MET A 32 4.49 6.93 -1.70
C MET A 32 3.84 7.40 -0.38
N LYS A 33 2.95 6.60 0.20
CA LYS A 33 2.29 6.92 1.47
C LYS A 33 2.99 6.30 2.68
N TRP A 34 3.96 5.42 2.47
CA TRP A 34 4.51 4.55 3.50
C TRP A 34 4.98 5.33 4.73
N ASP A 35 5.76 6.38 4.53
CA ASP A 35 6.34 7.15 5.65
C ASP A 35 5.28 7.85 6.50
N THR A 36 4.14 8.19 5.90
CA THR A 36 2.98 8.82 6.58
C THR A 36 2.11 7.82 7.35
N LEU A 37 2.32 6.52 7.18
CA LEU A 37 1.52 5.51 7.86
C LEU A 37 1.91 5.38 9.35
N PRO A 38 0.93 5.14 10.23
CA PRO A 38 1.16 4.70 11.61
C PRO A 38 2.01 3.44 11.69
N GLU A 39 2.83 3.34 12.75
CA GLU A 39 3.78 2.23 12.93
C GLU A 39 3.09 0.87 13.01
N ASN A 40 1.91 0.79 13.65
CA ASN A 40 1.14 -0.45 13.75
C ASN A 40 0.71 -1.01 12.38
N LEU A 41 0.55 -0.14 11.36
CA LEU A 41 0.28 -0.57 9.99
C LEU A 41 1.56 -0.97 9.27
N LYS A 42 2.67 -0.25 9.51
CA LYS A 42 3.98 -0.58 8.94
C LYS A 42 4.47 -1.97 9.37
N THR A 43 4.12 -2.40 10.58
CA THR A 43 4.43 -3.75 11.08
C THR A 43 3.50 -4.85 10.53
N SER A 44 2.43 -4.51 9.80
CA SER A 44 1.50 -5.50 9.22
C SER A 44 2.20 -6.31 8.13
N PRO A 45 2.33 -7.65 8.26
CA PRO A 45 2.94 -8.49 7.25
C PRO A 45 2.20 -8.44 5.92
N GLU A 46 0.86 -8.37 5.98
CA GLU A 46 0.01 -8.28 4.80
C GLU A 46 0.32 -6.99 4.02
N LEU A 47 0.42 -5.86 4.72
CA LEU A 47 0.73 -4.58 4.10
C LEU A 47 2.17 -4.53 3.56
N GLN A 48 3.13 -5.04 4.31
CA GLN A 48 4.53 -5.15 3.85
C GLN A 48 4.65 -6.04 2.60
N SER A 49 3.85 -7.11 2.50
CA SER A 49 3.81 -7.96 1.31
C SER A 49 3.24 -7.22 0.09
N HIS A 50 2.43 -6.19 0.31
CA HIS A 50 1.83 -5.39 -0.74
C HIS A 50 2.73 -4.24 -1.24
N LEU A 51 3.81 -3.92 -0.53
CA LEU A 51 4.83 -2.96 -0.98
C LEU A 51 5.51 -3.43 -2.27
N PRO A 52 6.05 -2.50 -3.09
CA PRO A 52 6.77 -2.84 -4.30
C PRO A 52 7.99 -3.72 -4.02
N CYS A 53 8.26 -4.65 -4.93
CA CYS A 53 9.46 -5.47 -4.91
C CYS A 53 10.57 -4.78 -5.71
N PHE A 54 11.32 -3.88 -5.08
CA PHE A 54 12.48 -3.26 -5.74
C PHE A 54 13.66 -4.23 -5.91
N GLU A 55 13.79 -5.19 -5.00
CA GLU A 55 14.90 -6.15 -5.01
C GLU A 55 15.00 -6.97 -6.30
N HIS A 56 13.86 -7.32 -6.90
CA HIS A 56 13.79 -8.17 -8.08
C HIS A 56 13.22 -7.47 -9.32
N TYR A 57 12.89 -6.19 -9.20
CA TYR A 57 12.36 -5.40 -10.31
C TYR A 57 13.51 -5.02 -11.24
N ASN A 58 13.38 -5.40 -12.53
CA ASN A 58 14.34 -5.10 -13.59
C ASN A 58 15.80 -5.42 -13.23
N ARG A 59 15.98 -6.49 -12.46
CA ARG A 59 17.29 -7.02 -12.08
C ARG A 59 18.09 -7.36 -13.34
N PRO A 60 19.35 -6.94 -13.46
CA PRO A 60 20.13 -7.06 -14.70
C PRO A 60 20.41 -8.52 -15.10
N ASP A 61 20.35 -9.45 -14.16
CA ASP A 61 20.46 -10.90 -14.37
C ASP A 61 19.17 -11.54 -14.91
N ARG A 62 18.10 -10.77 -15.14
CA ARG A 62 16.83 -11.26 -15.69
C ARG A 62 16.58 -10.71 -17.09
N GLU A 63 16.24 -11.61 -18.01
CA GLU A 63 15.89 -11.28 -19.40
C GLU A 63 14.57 -10.52 -19.53
N VAL A 64 13.68 -10.63 -18.53
CA VAL A 64 12.36 -10.00 -18.58
C VAL A 64 12.40 -8.63 -17.93
N HIS A 65 12.48 -7.58 -18.76
CA HIS A 65 12.18 -6.22 -18.37
C HIS A 65 10.67 -6.04 -18.18
N ILE A 66 10.25 -5.43 -17.08
CA ILE A 66 8.87 -5.06 -16.81
C ILE A 66 8.73 -3.57 -17.09
N ASP A 67 7.95 -3.24 -18.12
CA ASP A 67 7.53 -1.87 -18.39
C ASP A 67 6.53 -1.41 -17.32
N GLY A 68 6.74 -0.21 -16.78
CA GLY A 68 5.90 0.36 -15.73
C GLY A 68 6.34 0.00 -14.30
N PRO A 69 5.55 0.35 -13.27
CA PRO A 69 6.01 0.33 -11.88
C PRO A 69 6.25 -1.10 -11.36
N PRO A 70 7.12 -1.25 -10.34
CA PRO A 70 7.40 -2.54 -9.73
C PRO A 70 6.14 -3.22 -9.18
N PRO A 71 5.98 -4.54 -9.39
CA PRO A 71 4.89 -5.30 -8.79
C PRO A 71 5.06 -5.37 -7.26
N SER A 72 3.98 -5.69 -6.55
CA SER A 72 4.06 -5.96 -5.10
C SER A 72 4.96 -7.18 -4.81
N LYS A 73 5.58 -7.24 -3.63
CA LYS A 73 6.34 -8.42 -3.17
C LYS A 73 5.51 -9.70 -3.22
N SER A 74 4.24 -9.63 -2.84
CA SER A 74 3.26 -10.72 -2.91
C SER A 74 2.96 -11.20 -4.33
N LYS A 75 3.26 -10.40 -5.36
CA LYS A 75 3.12 -10.75 -6.79
C LYS A 75 4.45 -11.02 -7.48
N CYS A 76 5.57 -10.73 -6.82
CA CYS A 76 6.90 -11.00 -7.37
C CYS A 76 7.16 -12.51 -7.46
N ARG A 77 7.44 -13.00 -8.67
CA ARG A 77 7.74 -14.44 -8.90
C ARG A 77 8.98 -14.90 -8.16
N ALA A 78 9.99 -14.04 -8.02
CA ALA A 78 11.22 -14.37 -7.32
C ALA A 78 10.96 -14.53 -5.81
N CYS A 79 10.30 -13.55 -5.19
CA CYS A 79 9.93 -13.62 -3.77
C CYS A 79 9.07 -14.85 -3.44
N LYS A 80 8.17 -15.26 -4.34
CA LYS A 80 7.38 -16.48 -4.13
C LYS A 80 8.21 -17.76 -4.15
N ARG A 81 9.28 -17.81 -4.93
CA ARG A 81 10.15 -18.99 -5.05
C ARG A 81 11.13 -19.10 -3.87
N SER A 82 11.55 -17.98 -3.28
CA SER A 82 12.47 -17.96 -2.14
C SER A 82 11.82 -18.26 -0.78
N ASN A 83 10.49 -18.34 -0.72
CA ASN A 83 9.73 -18.66 0.51
C ASN A 83 9.13 -20.10 0.47
N GLN A 84 9.64 -20.96 -0.42
CA GLN A 84 9.40 -22.41 -0.44
C GLN A 84 10.61 -23.12 0.17
#